data_AF-A0A9E0TZQ4-F1
#
_entry.id   AF-A0A9E0TZQ4-F1
#
_cell.length_a   1.000
_cell.length_b   1.000
_cell.length_c   1.000
_cell.angle_alpha   90.00
_cell.angle_beta   90.00
_cell.angle_gamma   90.00
#
_symmetry.space_group_name_H-M   'P 1'
#
loop_
_entity.id
_entity.type
_entity.pdbx_description
1 polymer ?
#
loop_
_entity_poly.entity_id
_entity_poly.type
_entity_poly.pdbx_seq_one_letter_code
_entity_poly.pdbx_strand_id
1 'polypeptide(L)' 'MSLGIKKNDTVIVLTGTEKGKKGRVIDVRPKRDRIIVEGV' A
#
# COMPACT_ATOMS: atom_id res chain seq x y z
N MET A 1 -4.79 0.21 -18.40
CA MET A 1 -4.57 -0.68 -17.25
C MET A 1 -4.79 0.13 -15.99
N SER A 2 -5.80 -0.20 -15.19
CA SER A 2 -6.20 0.58 -14.02
C SER A 2 -5.44 0.08 -12.80
N LEU A 3 -4.60 0.93 -12.19
CA LEU A 3 -4.14 0.68 -10.82
C LEU A 3 -5.37 0.67 -9.91
N GLY A 4 -5.77 -0.51 -9.42
CA GLY A 4 -6.97 -0.69 -8.62
C GLY A 4 -6.88 -0.16 -7.19
N ILE A 5 -5.77 0.48 -6.81
CA ILE A 5 -5.47 0.87 -5.43
C ILE A 5 -5.90 2.32 -5.21
N LYS A 6 -6.79 2.55 -4.24
CA LYS A 6 -7.27 3.89 -3.85
C LYS A 6 -6.77 4.28 -2.46
N LYS A 7 -6.86 5.57 -2.13
CA LYS A 7 -6.68 6.03 -0.75
C LYS A 7 -7.75 5.38 0.14
N ASN A 8 -7.37 4.97 1.35
CA ASN A 8 -8.16 4.21 2.31
C ASN A 8 -8.33 2.70 2.03
N ASP A 9 -7.63 2.16 1.04
CA ASP A 9 -7.65 0.73 0.82
C ASP A 9 -6.82 -0.03 1.88
N THR A 10 -7.14 -1.31 2.09
CA THR A 10 -6.40 -2.16 3.02
C THR A 10 -5.50 -3.09 2.23
N VAL A 11 -4.20 -2.99 2.48
CA VAL A 11 -3.17 -3.79 1.79
C VAL A 11 -2.45 -4.70 2.79
N ILE A 12 -1.93 -5.81 2.28
CA ILE A 12 -1.11 -6.74 3.05
C ILE A 12 0.29 -6.80 2.47
N VAL A 13 1.30 -6.78 3.35
CA VAL A 13 2.70 -6.92 2.94
C VAL A 13 2.96 -8.38 2.58
N LEU A 14 3.29 -8.66 1.32
CA LEU A 14 3.58 -10.01 0.83
C LEU A 14 5.02 -10.45 1.13
N THR A 15 5.96 -9.49 1.17
CA THR A 15 7.41 -9.74 1.26
C THR A 15 8.13 -8.62 2.02
N GLY A 16 9.28 -8.93 2.62
CA GLY A 16 10.10 -7.99 3.40
C GLY A 16 9.99 -8.19 4.92
N THR A 17 10.65 -7.32 5.69
CA THR A 17 10.72 -7.38 7.17
C THR A 17 9.34 -7.36 7.84
N GLU A 18 8.36 -6.76 7.17
CA GLU A 18 6.99 -6.60 7.69
C GLU A 18 5.96 -7.51 7.00
N LYS A 19 6.44 -8.60 6.39
CA LYS A 19 5.60 -9.63 5.76
C LYS A 19 4.46 -10.07 6.68
N GLY A 20 3.23 -10.03 6.16
CA GLY A 20 2.02 -10.43 6.87
C GLY A 20 1.32 -9.29 7.63
N LYS A 21 1.94 -8.12 7.77
CA LYS A 21 1.25 -6.94 8.32
C LYS A 21 0.22 -6.42 7.34
N LYS A 22 -0.93 -6.04 7.89
CA LYS A 22 -1.98 -5.32 7.18
C LYS A 22 -1.89 -3.85 7.54
N GLY A 23 -2.07 -2.98 6.56
CA GLY A 23 -2.09 -1.54 6.80
C GLY A 23 -3.01 -0.82 5.83
N ARG A 24 -3.37 0.42 6.19
CA ARG A 24 -4.27 1.26 5.41
C ARG A 24 -3.49 2.23 4.55
N VAL A 25 -3.87 2.36 3.28
CA VAL A 25 -3.20 3.28 2.34
C VAL A 25 -3.61 4.72 2.65
N ILE A 26 -2.64 5.54 3.05
CA ILE A 26 -2.84 6.98 3.31
C ILE A 26 -2.52 7.85 2.09
N ASP A 27 -1.57 7.41 1.28
CA ASP A 27 -1.17 8.13 0.08
C ASP A 27 -0.80 7.17 -1.06
N VAL A 28 -1.23 7.52 -2.28
CA VAL A 28 -0.92 6.76 -3.49
C VAL A 28 -0.15 7.69 -4.41
N ARG A 29 1.07 7.30 -4.76
CA ARG A 29 1.96 8.05 -5.66
C ARG A 29 2.12 7.26 -6.96
N PRO A 30 1.13 7.31 -7.87
CA PRO A 30 1.16 6.53 -9.11
C PRO A 30 2.31 6.94 -10.03
N LYS A 31 2.79 8.19 -9.94
CA LYS A 31 3.96 8.66 -10.71
C LYS A 31 5.27 7.95 -10.35
N ARG A 32 5.34 7.31 -9.18
CA ARG A 32 6.55 6.65 -8.66
C ARG A 32 6.29 5.17 -8.36
N ASP A 33 5.11 4.66 -8.70
CA ASP A 33 4.63 3.32 -8.34
C ASP A 33 4.84 2.99 -6.86
N ARG A 34 4.60 3.97 -5.99
CA ARG A 34 4.74 3.83 -4.53
C ARG A 34 3.44 4.18 -3.82
N ILE A 35 3.19 3.49 -2.72
CA ILE A 35 2.11 3.76 -1.78
C ILE A 35 2.68 3.97 -0.40
N ILE A 36 2.03 4.82 0.40
CA ILE A 36 2.33 4.99 1.81
C ILE A 36 1.22 4.35 2.60
N VAL A 37 1.60 3.47 3.51
CA VAL A 37 0.71 2.65 4.33
C VAL A 37 0.90 3.07 5.77
N GLU A 38 -0.19 3.27 6.51
CA GLU A 38 -0.12 3.57 7.94
C GLU A 38 0.17 2.29 8.73
N GLY A 39 1.18 2.35 9.61
CA GLY A 39 1.57 1.24 10.50
C GLY A 39 2.64 0.29 9.95
N VAL A 40 3.23 0.62 8.80
CA VAL A 40 4.32 -0.09 8.09
C VAL A 40 5.33 0.96 7.62
#